data_AF-A0A9Q1FPF2-F1
#
_entry.id   AF-A0A9Q1FPF2-F1
#
_cell.length_a   1.000
_cell.length_b   1.000
_cell.length_c   1.000
_cell.angle_alpha   90.00
_cell.angle_beta   90.00
_cell.angle_gamma   90.00
#
_symmetry.space_group_name_H-M   'P 1'
#
loop_
_entity.id
_entity.type
_entity.pdbx_description
1 polymer ?
#
loop_
_entity_poly.entity_id
_entity_poly.type
_entity_poly.pdbx_seq_one_letter_code
_entity_poly.pdbx_strand_id
1 'polypeptide(L)'
;MVANLLKKEHFCELKMEVSSSGESTLNVPEGGLWNSPRVRQYTKETQHMLQLMMREAKLTQRQQRELKMVIKKEGALPVICHSRSVTSSPQSNNQEKAAGLAGKRQKRSAEMCRSGNSYKREMFLPSATRDLEKEKRRLQNILAVGKEEPKLCPPESVPSEKGEPEDRDRFQEVVVEIKDRMDFLDEMSAFGKRKLYQNIIEAEISQKIRELELIDKTCSANLKNEPDRGAGEEMPQKLTDVPL
;
A
#
# COMPACT_ATOMS: atom_id res chain seq x y z
N MET A 1 -55.97 -23.54 52.21
CA MET A 1 -54.85 -23.81 51.29
C MET A 1 -54.97 -22.74 50.20
N VAL A 2 -54.20 -21.66 50.12
CA VAL A 2 -52.83 -21.30 50.52
C VAL A 2 -52.94 -19.87 51.09
N ALA A 3 -52.97 -19.68 52.42
CA ALA A 3 -51.90 -19.06 53.23
C ALA A 3 -51.12 -17.93 52.51
N ASN A 4 -50.86 -16.75 53.04
CA ASN A 4 -51.22 -15.98 54.23
C ASN A 4 -50.59 -14.59 53.96
N LEU A 5 -51.24 -13.46 54.25
CA LEU A 5 -51.06 -12.67 55.49
C LEU A 5 -49.61 -12.16 55.64
N LEU A 6 -49.27 -10.88 55.77
CA LEU A 6 -49.76 -9.81 56.65
C LEU A 6 -49.29 -8.45 56.06
N LYS A 7 -50.14 -7.43 55.88
CA LYS A 7 -50.75 -6.50 56.87
C LYS A 7 -49.80 -5.41 57.40
N LYS A 8 -50.29 -4.16 57.19
CA LYS A 8 -50.22 -2.96 58.05
C LYS A 8 -48.92 -2.15 57.95
N GLU A 9 -48.94 -0.97 57.33
CA GLU A 9 -49.55 0.30 57.81
C GLU A 9 -49.13 0.67 59.24
N HIS A 10 -48.38 1.76 59.39
CA HIS A 10 -48.59 2.88 60.33
C HIS A 10 -47.35 3.80 60.19
N PHE A 11 -47.47 4.97 59.58
CA PHE A 11 -47.98 6.24 60.12
C PHE A 11 -46.85 7.08 60.75
N CYS A 12 -46.57 8.18 60.04
CA CYS A 12 -46.23 9.52 60.54
C CYS A 12 -44.89 9.81 61.23
N GLU A 13 -44.32 10.90 60.70
CA GLU A 13 -44.06 12.18 61.38
C GLU A 13 -42.60 12.57 61.54
N LEU A 14 -42.34 13.83 61.15
CA LEU A 14 -41.35 14.77 61.67
C LEU A 14 -39.87 14.33 61.54
N LYS A 15 -38.94 15.14 61.05
CA LYS A 15 -38.87 16.61 61.02
C LYS A 15 -37.75 16.99 60.05
N MET A 16 -37.94 18.10 59.36
CA MET A 16 -36.84 18.88 58.81
C MET A 16 -35.91 19.29 59.96
N GLU A 17 -34.61 19.04 59.81
CA GLU A 17 -33.59 19.89 60.40
C GLU A 17 -32.68 20.40 59.29
N VAL A 18 -32.81 21.71 59.07
CA VAL A 18 -31.86 22.54 58.34
C VAL A 18 -30.79 22.93 59.35
N SER A 19 -29.57 22.43 59.16
CA SER A 19 -28.39 23.00 59.80
C SER A 19 -27.54 23.68 58.73
N SER A 20 -27.76 24.98 58.67
CA SER A 20 -26.87 25.97 58.07
C SER A 20 -25.58 26.07 58.88
N SER A 21 -24.43 25.84 58.26
CA SER A 21 -23.21 26.61 58.53
C SER A 21 -22.11 26.21 57.55
N GLY A 22 -21.71 27.12 56.67
CA GLY A 22 -20.53 26.91 55.84
C GLY A 22 -20.51 27.72 54.56
N GLU A 23 -20.62 29.05 54.65
CA GLU A 23 -19.94 29.88 53.66
C GLU A 23 -18.43 29.60 53.77
N SER A 24 -17.87 28.96 52.77
CA SER A 24 -16.46 29.10 52.45
C SER A 24 -16.31 29.05 50.94
N THR A 25 -16.08 30.23 50.38
CA THR A 25 -15.58 30.46 49.03
C THR A 25 -14.48 29.47 48.68
N LEU A 26 -14.81 28.44 47.90
CA LEU A 26 -13.82 27.61 47.23
C LEU A 26 -13.98 27.82 45.73
N ASN A 27 -13.12 28.72 45.24
CA ASN A 27 -12.70 28.88 43.86
C ASN A 27 -13.03 27.66 43.00
N VAL A 28 -13.97 27.83 42.07
CA VAL A 28 -13.98 27.03 40.85
C VAL A 28 -12.62 27.30 40.19
N PRO A 29 -11.71 26.31 40.05
CA PRO A 29 -10.62 26.52 39.12
C PRO A 29 -11.28 26.49 37.76
N GLU A 30 -11.43 27.67 37.17
CA GLU A 30 -11.84 27.81 35.77
C GLU A 30 -10.75 27.16 34.92
N GLY A 31 -10.90 25.86 34.73
CA GLY A 31 -9.93 25.01 34.08
C GLY A 31 -10.24 24.94 32.60
N GLY A 32 -9.52 25.70 31.77
CA GLY A 32 -9.59 25.55 30.32
C GLY A 32 -9.33 24.11 29.87
N LEU A 33 -9.73 23.77 28.65
CA LEU A 33 -9.69 22.45 27.98
C LEU A 33 -8.36 21.65 28.11
N TRP A 34 -7.30 22.26 28.62
CA TRP A 34 -5.95 21.72 28.78
C TRP A 34 -5.48 21.56 30.23
N ASN A 35 -6.36 21.72 31.23
CA ASN A 35 -6.02 21.39 32.61
C ASN A 35 -6.18 19.89 32.85
N SER A 36 -5.10 19.13 32.65
CA SER A 36 -5.03 17.77 33.21
C SER A 36 -4.98 17.86 34.74
N PRO A 37 -5.86 17.14 35.47
CA PRO A 37 -5.76 17.06 36.91
C PRO A 37 -4.36 16.56 37.26
N ARG A 38 -3.63 17.32 38.09
CA ARG A 38 -2.36 16.83 38.66
C ARG A 38 -2.71 15.58 39.44
N VAL A 39 -2.18 14.43 39.02
CA VAL A 39 -2.40 13.15 39.70
C VAL A 39 -1.92 13.31 41.14
N ARG A 40 -2.86 13.36 42.08
CA ARG A 40 -2.54 13.23 43.50
C ARG A 40 -2.16 11.77 43.71
N GLN A 41 -0.89 11.54 44.06
CA GLN A 41 -0.28 10.31 44.59
C GLN A 41 -0.89 8.97 44.13
N TYR A 42 -0.10 8.15 43.41
CA TYR A 42 -0.52 6.79 43.08
C TYR A 42 -0.75 5.97 44.36
N THR A 43 -1.93 5.37 44.50
CA THR A 43 -2.23 4.42 45.60
C THR A 43 -1.29 3.21 45.51
N LYS A 44 -1.03 2.53 46.64
CA LYS A 44 -0.15 1.35 46.68
C LYS A 44 -0.63 0.23 45.75
N GLU A 45 -1.94 0.05 45.66
CA GLU A 45 -2.58 -0.90 44.75
C GLU A 45 -2.33 -0.53 43.28
N THR A 46 -2.49 0.75 42.92
CA THR A 46 -2.20 1.26 41.58
C THR A 46 -0.72 1.08 41.23
N GLN A 47 0.21 1.37 42.15
CA GLN A 47 1.64 1.16 41.92
C GLN A 47 1.98 -0.32 41.65
N HIS A 48 1.37 -1.24 42.40
CA HIS A 48 1.54 -2.68 42.21
C HIS A 48 1.00 -3.14 40.86
N MET A 49 -0.20 -2.68 40.49
CA MET A 49 -0.79 -2.95 39.17
C MET A 49 0.11 -2.46 38.03
N LEU A 50 0.62 -1.22 38.12
CA LEU A 50 1.55 -0.68 37.12
C LEU A 50 2.81 -1.54 37.00
N GLN A 51 3.34 -2.04 38.11
CA GLN A 51 4.52 -2.91 38.10
C GLN A 51 4.25 -4.28 37.44
N LEU A 52 3.06 -4.86 37.63
CA LEU A 52 2.60 -6.07 36.94
C LEU A 52 2.49 -5.84 35.43
N MET A 53 1.80 -4.77 35.01
CA MET A 53 1.68 -4.41 33.60
C MET A 53 3.04 -4.21 32.92
N MET A 54 3.99 -3.56 33.62
CA MET A 54 5.35 -3.39 33.11
C MET A 54 6.09 -4.71 32.88
N ARG A 55 5.83 -5.74 33.71
CA ARG A 55 6.43 -7.07 33.60
C ARG A 55 5.79 -7.87 32.47
N GLU A 56 4.47 -7.79 32.32
CA GLU A 56 3.71 -8.53 31.30
C GLU A 56 3.93 -7.96 29.90
N ALA A 57 4.04 -6.63 29.77
CA ALA A 57 4.24 -5.95 28.48
C ALA A 57 5.65 -6.09 27.89
N LYS A 58 6.56 -6.86 28.51
CA LYS A 58 7.96 -7.09 28.05
C LYS A 58 8.72 -5.78 27.71
N LEU A 59 8.49 -4.70 28.46
CA LEU A 59 9.16 -3.42 28.27
C LEU A 59 10.69 -3.54 28.42
N THR A 60 11.43 -2.74 27.66
CA THR A 60 12.91 -2.70 27.80
C THR A 60 13.29 -2.18 29.19
N GLN A 61 14.43 -2.63 29.74
CA GLN A 61 14.87 -2.21 31.08
C GLN A 61 14.98 -0.68 31.24
N ARG A 62 15.30 0.03 30.14
CA ARG A 62 15.29 1.49 30.08
C ARG A 62 13.88 2.08 30.28
N GLN A 63 12.91 1.62 29.49
CA GLN A 63 11.51 2.05 29.61
C GLN A 63 10.96 1.77 31.02
N GLN A 64 11.35 0.62 31.59
CA GLN A 64 10.97 0.29 32.96
C GLN A 64 11.56 1.25 34.00
N ARG A 65 12.80 1.69 33.83
CA ARG A 65 13.42 2.69 34.71
C ARG A 65 12.73 4.05 34.58
N GLU A 66 12.43 4.48 33.36
CA GLU A 66 11.75 5.75 33.09
C GLU A 66 10.35 5.78 33.76
N LEU A 67 9.55 4.73 33.55
CA LEU A 67 8.23 4.62 34.17
C LEU A 67 8.29 4.52 35.71
N LYS A 68 9.22 3.72 36.27
CA LYS A 68 9.41 3.66 37.73
C LYS A 68 9.79 5.01 38.34
N MET A 69 10.55 5.83 37.62
CA MET A 69 10.91 7.17 38.08
C MET A 69 9.71 8.11 38.08
N VAL A 70 8.83 8.03 37.08
CA VAL A 70 7.60 8.83 37.01
C VAL A 70 6.63 8.45 38.14
N ILE A 71 6.45 7.14 38.38
CA ILE A 71 5.60 6.63 39.46
C ILE A 71 6.10 7.11 40.83
N LYS A 72 7.43 7.08 41.06
CA LYS A 72 8.05 7.55 42.30
C LYS A 72 7.99 9.07 42.48
N LYS A 73 8.05 9.83 41.39
CA LYS A 73 8.00 11.30 41.38
C LYS A 73 6.57 11.85 41.33
N GLU A 74 5.56 10.98 41.47
CA GLU A 74 4.14 11.33 41.46
C GLU A 74 3.72 12.14 40.22
N GLY A 75 4.39 11.89 39.09
CA GLY A 75 4.08 12.55 37.82
C GLY A 75 3.02 11.78 37.02
N ALA A 76 2.33 12.46 36.10
CA ALA A 76 1.47 11.79 35.12
C ALA A 76 2.28 10.83 34.24
N LEU A 77 1.70 9.68 33.90
CA LEU A 77 2.34 8.71 33.02
C LEU A 77 2.66 9.33 31.64
N PRO A 78 3.84 9.06 31.08
CA PRO A 78 4.21 9.59 29.77
C PRO A 78 3.33 8.96 28.69
N VAL A 79 2.67 9.81 27.90
CA VAL A 79 1.85 9.40 26.74
C VAL A 79 2.71 8.72 25.65
N ILE A 80 4.00 9.05 25.60
CA ILE A 80 4.95 8.50 24.63
C ILE A 80 6.22 8.10 25.37
N CYS A 81 6.54 6.81 25.38
CA CYS A 81 7.86 6.32 25.79
C CYS A 81 8.73 6.18 24.55
N HIS A 82 9.72 7.05 24.37
CA HIS A 82 10.62 6.97 23.22
C HIS A 82 11.50 5.73 23.31
N SER A 83 11.10 4.65 22.64
CA SER A 83 12.01 3.56 22.30
C SER A 83 13.06 4.14 21.36
N ARG A 84 14.29 4.33 21.84
CA ARG A 84 15.42 4.65 20.96
C ARG A 84 15.81 3.38 20.21
N SER A 85 14.93 2.90 19.33
CA SER A 85 15.32 2.05 18.21
C SER A 85 16.17 2.91 17.31
N VAL A 86 17.48 2.77 17.46
CA VAL A 86 18.47 3.36 16.56
C VAL A 86 18.35 2.62 15.23
N THR A 87 17.33 2.94 14.44
CA THR A 87 17.41 2.72 13.00
C THR A 87 18.31 3.83 12.50
N SER A 88 19.57 3.47 12.27
CA SER A 88 20.54 4.27 11.52
C SER A 88 19.96 4.58 10.15
N SER A 89 19.26 5.71 10.01
CA SER A 89 19.22 6.38 8.73
C SER A 89 20.66 6.83 8.44
N PRO A 90 21.18 6.73 7.21
CA PRO A 90 22.46 7.33 6.88
C PRO A 90 22.33 8.84 7.06
N GLN A 91 22.75 9.33 8.22
CA GLN A 91 22.98 10.75 8.41
C GLN A 91 24.11 11.11 7.46
N SER A 92 23.78 11.85 6.43
CA SER A 92 24.74 12.65 5.66
C SER A 92 25.70 13.30 6.65
N ASN A 93 26.97 12.91 6.55
CA ASN A 93 28.06 13.47 7.32
C ASN A 93 28.11 14.98 7.05
N ASN A 94 27.61 15.76 8.00
CA ASN A 94 28.05 17.12 8.31
C ASN A 94 27.69 17.39 9.77
N GLN A 95 28.41 16.72 10.69
CA GLN A 95 28.49 17.17 12.07
C GLN A 95 29.47 18.35 12.13
N GLU A 96 28.99 19.55 11.79
CA GLU A 96 29.66 20.75 12.25
C GLU A 96 29.47 20.84 13.76
N LYS A 97 30.59 20.81 14.49
CA LYS A 97 30.62 20.95 15.94
C LYS A 97 29.94 22.26 16.32
N ALA A 98 28.87 22.18 17.11
CA ALA A 98 28.29 23.35 17.75
C ALA A 98 29.27 23.86 18.83
N ALA A 99 30.27 24.63 18.38
CA ALA A 99 31.09 25.43 19.25
C ALA A 99 30.21 26.54 19.84
N GLY A 100 29.91 26.43 21.13
CA GLY A 100 29.28 27.49 21.89
C GLY A 100 30.19 28.72 21.86
N LEU A 101 29.78 29.73 21.10
CA LEU A 101 30.31 31.08 21.24
C LEU A 101 29.13 31.99 21.58
N ALA A 102 29.16 32.51 22.80
CA ALA A 102 28.44 33.72 23.18
C ALA A 102 29.04 34.89 22.39
N GLY A 103 28.77 34.92 21.09
CA GLY A 103 29.13 35.97 20.16
C GLY A 103 27.85 36.61 19.63
N LYS A 104 27.83 37.93 19.57
CA LYS A 104 26.72 38.76 19.08
C LYS A 104 26.04 38.07 17.88
N ARG A 105 24.70 38.04 17.87
CA ARG A 105 23.90 37.51 16.75
C ARG A 105 24.27 38.29 15.48
N GLN A 106 25.23 37.77 14.72
CA GLN A 106 25.70 38.43 13.51
C GLN A 106 24.66 38.18 12.42
N LYS A 107 24.09 39.27 11.88
CA LYS A 107 23.20 39.17 10.73
C LYS A 107 24.01 38.60 9.56
N ARG A 108 23.44 37.59 8.89
CA ARG A 108 24.03 37.02 7.67
C ARG A 108 24.09 38.12 6.58
N SER A 109 25.14 38.11 5.77
CA SER A 109 25.24 39.03 4.63
C SER A 109 24.10 38.73 3.64
N ALA A 110 23.68 39.75 2.88
CA ALA A 110 22.61 39.58 1.90
C ALA A 110 22.96 38.55 0.82
N GLU A 111 24.23 38.44 0.46
CA GLU A 111 24.74 37.41 -0.46
C GLU A 111 24.62 36.00 0.13
N MET A 112 24.95 35.81 1.40
CA MET A 112 24.85 34.51 2.07
C MET A 112 23.40 34.10 2.36
N CYS A 113 22.49 35.06 2.51
CA CYS A 113 21.06 34.76 2.53
C CYS A 113 20.59 34.30 1.15
N ARG A 114 21.02 35.00 0.08
CA ARG A 114 20.64 34.70 -1.31
C ARG A 114 21.35 33.47 -1.87
N SER A 115 22.47 33.04 -1.28
CA SER A 115 23.21 31.88 -1.73
C SER A 115 22.42 30.59 -1.45
N GLY A 116 22.37 29.71 -2.45
CA GLY A 116 21.57 28.49 -2.41
C GLY A 116 20.21 28.64 -3.12
N ASN A 117 19.32 27.68 -2.86
CA ASN A 117 18.00 27.60 -3.50
C ASN A 117 16.85 28.06 -2.59
N SER A 118 17.14 28.66 -1.43
CA SER A 118 16.14 29.01 -0.40
C SER A 118 15.03 29.96 -0.88
N TYR A 119 15.31 30.79 -1.88
CA TYR A 119 14.35 31.74 -2.46
C TYR A 119 13.82 31.30 -3.83
N LYS A 120 14.28 30.16 -4.35
CA LYS A 120 13.76 29.61 -5.59
C LYS A 120 12.42 28.94 -5.28
N ARG A 121 11.38 29.34 -6.01
CA ARG A 121 10.07 28.69 -5.90
C ARG A 121 10.20 27.23 -6.33
N GLU A 122 9.61 26.33 -5.55
CA GLU A 122 9.49 24.92 -5.94
C GLU A 122 8.80 24.84 -7.30
N MET A 123 9.43 24.12 -8.23
CA MET A 123 8.80 23.85 -9.52
C MET A 123 7.78 22.73 -9.31
N PHE A 124 6.57 22.92 -9.82
CA PHE A 124 5.59 21.85 -9.86
C PHE A 124 6.15 20.74 -10.74
N LEU A 125 6.45 19.60 -10.12
CA LEU A 125 6.81 18.38 -10.82
C LEU A 125 5.54 17.52 -10.85
N PRO A 126 4.86 17.39 -12.01
CA PRO A 126 3.76 16.44 -12.11
C PRO A 126 4.30 15.07 -11.72
N SER A 127 3.69 14.47 -10.69
CA SER A 127 3.98 13.08 -10.35
C SER A 127 3.54 12.20 -11.51
N ALA A 128 4.20 11.06 -11.71
CA ALA A 128 3.78 10.09 -12.71
C ALA A 128 2.29 9.80 -12.54
N THR A 129 1.49 10.13 -13.56
CA THR A 129 0.06 9.88 -13.55
C THR A 129 -0.13 8.38 -13.39
N ARG A 130 -0.72 7.97 -12.25
CA ARG A 130 -1.17 6.60 -12.09
C ARG A 130 -2.46 6.42 -12.88
N ASP A 131 -2.62 5.28 -13.52
CA ASP A 131 -3.87 4.93 -14.20
C ASP A 131 -5.01 4.89 -13.17
N LEU A 132 -5.92 5.87 -13.26
CA LEU A 132 -7.01 6.04 -12.30
C LEU A 132 -7.97 4.85 -12.34
N GLU A 133 -8.22 4.29 -13.52
CA GLU A 133 -9.06 3.11 -13.75
C GLU A 133 -8.47 1.87 -13.06
N LYS A 134 -7.14 1.73 -13.07
CA LYS A 134 -6.43 0.61 -12.43
C LYS A 134 -6.53 0.71 -10.91
N GLU A 135 -6.33 1.90 -10.34
CA GLU A 135 -6.47 2.11 -8.90
C GLU A 135 -7.93 1.94 -8.47
N LYS A 136 -8.89 2.41 -9.26
CA LYS A 136 -10.32 2.21 -9.02
C LYS A 136 -10.66 0.73 -8.95
N ARG A 137 -10.20 -0.08 -9.92
CA ARG A 137 -10.41 -1.54 -9.91
C ARG A 137 -9.74 -2.19 -8.71
N ARG A 138 -8.48 -1.84 -8.41
CA ARG A 138 -7.75 -2.33 -7.24
C ARG A 138 -8.55 -2.09 -5.94
N LEU A 139 -9.04 -0.87 -5.75
CA LEU A 139 -9.83 -0.51 -4.56
C LEU A 139 -11.18 -1.22 -4.53
N GLN A 140 -11.87 -1.35 -5.68
CA GLN A 140 -13.11 -2.13 -5.75
C GLN A 140 -12.91 -3.57 -5.31
N ASN A 141 -11.83 -4.23 -5.75
CA ASN A 141 -11.52 -5.60 -5.35
C ASN A 141 -11.15 -5.73 -3.88
N ILE A 142 -10.40 -4.76 -3.34
CA ILE A 142 -10.09 -4.72 -1.90
C ILE A 142 -11.38 -4.56 -1.09
N LEU A 143 -12.30 -3.69 -1.49
CA LEU A 143 -13.55 -3.46 -0.77
C LEU A 143 -14.54 -4.62 -0.91
N ALA A 144 -14.59 -5.28 -2.07
CA ALA A 144 -15.50 -6.38 -2.33
C ALA A 144 -15.01 -7.73 -1.77
N VAL A 145 -13.73 -8.06 -1.97
CA VAL A 145 -13.15 -9.39 -1.70
C VAL A 145 -12.20 -9.36 -0.50
N GLY A 146 -11.77 -8.17 -0.04
CA GLY A 146 -10.79 -8.01 1.04
C GLY A 146 -9.36 -8.36 0.63
N LYS A 147 -9.12 -8.64 -0.66
CA LYS A 147 -7.82 -9.04 -1.20
C LYS A 147 -7.45 -8.14 -2.37
N GLU A 148 -6.19 -7.72 -2.40
CA GLU A 148 -5.63 -7.01 -3.55
C GLU A 148 -5.49 -7.98 -4.72
N GLU A 149 -5.83 -7.54 -5.94
CA GLU A 149 -5.55 -8.34 -7.14
C GLU A 149 -4.06 -8.69 -7.19
N PRO A 150 -3.71 -9.95 -7.51
CA PRO A 150 -2.32 -10.29 -7.72
C PRO A 150 -1.78 -9.38 -8.82
N LYS A 151 -0.78 -8.55 -8.47
CA LYS A 151 0.00 -7.85 -9.47
C LYS A 151 0.57 -8.94 -10.37
N LEU A 152 0.09 -9.00 -11.61
CA LEU A 152 0.81 -9.71 -12.66
C LEU A 152 2.18 -9.05 -12.70
N CYS A 153 3.18 -9.70 -12.11
CA CYS A 153 4.56 -9.38 -12.41
C CYS A 153 4.64 -9.42 -13.94
N PRO A 154 5.15 -8.37 -14.60
CA PRO A 154 5.71 -8.57 -15.92
C PRO A 154 6.67 -9.75 -15.76
N PRO A 155 6.64 -10.76 -16.65
CA PRO A 155 7.62 -11.83 -16.57
C PRO A 155 8.99 -11.15 -16.50
N GLU A 156 9.73 -11.44 -15.42
CA GLU A 156 11.16 -11.19 -15.41
C GLU A 156 11.68 -11.68 -16.76
N SER A 157 12.43 -10.82 -17.43
CA SER A 157 13.10 -11.09 -18.68
C SER A 157 13.79 -12.44 -18.60
N VAL A 158 13.10 -13.47 -19.08
CA VAL A 158 13.69 -14.76 -19.40
C VAL A 158 14.69 -14.48 -20.53
N PRO A 159 15.97 -14.85 -20.37
CA PRO A 159 16.89 -14.88 -21.48
C PRO A 159 16.25 -15.72 -22.59
N SER A 160 16.10 -15.08 -23.76
CA SER A 160 15.57 -15.65 -24.99
C SER A 160 16.02 -17.10 -25.19
N GLU A 161 15.12 -18.04 -24.92
CA GLU A 161 15.17 -19.34 -25.57
C GLU A 161 14.66 -19.11 -27.00
N LYS A 162 15.61 -19.14 -27.94
CA LYS A 162 15.32 -19.19 -29.37
C LYS A 162 14.51 -20.45 -29.65
N GLY A 163 13.25 -20.25 -30.02
CA GLY A 163 12.32 -21.30 -30.43
C GLY A 163 10.94 -20.75 -30.78
N GLU A 164 10.89 -19.87 -31.79
CA GLU A 164 9.71 -19.56 -32.63
C GLU A 164 8.39 -19.15 -31.91
N PRO A 165 8.25 -17.86 -31.56
CA PRO A 165 6.93 -17.21 -31.55
C PRO A 165 6.85 -15.89 -32.37
N GLU A 166 7.96 -15.39 -32.91
CA GLU A 166 8.03 -14.08 -33.57
C GLU A 166 7.24 -14.06 -34.90
N ASP A 167 7.29 -15.14 -35.67
CA ASP A 167 6.56 -15.23 -36.94
C ASP A 167 5.03 -15.29 -36.76
N ARG A 168 4.54 -15.86 -35.64
CA ARG A 168 3.10 -15.90 -35.33
C ARG A 168 2.55 -14.52 -34.98
N ASP A 169 3.32 -13.74 -34.23
CA ASP A 169 2.94 -12.36 -33.89
C ASP A 169 2.94 -11.48 -35.14
N ARG A 170 3.99 -11.60 -35.97
CA ARG A 170 4.08 -10.88 -37.25
C ARG A 170 2.96 -11.23 -38.22
N PHE A 171 2.57 -12.50 -38.32
CA PHE A 171 1.42 -12.92 -39.15
C PHE A 171 0.15 -12.19 -38.72
N GLN A 172 -0.11 -12.14 -37.42
CA GLN A 172 -1.29 -11.49 -36.86
C GLN A 172 -1.27 -9.98 -37.11
N GLU A 173 -0.12 -9.32 -36.96
CA GLU A 173 0.05 -7.90 -37.27
C GLU A 173 -0.29 -7.60 -38.73
N VAL A 174 0.22 -8.37 -39.68
CA VAL A 174 -0.03 -8.16 -41.12
C VAL A 174 -1.52 -8.30 -41.45
N VAL A 175 -2.23 -9.21 -40.80
CA VAL A 175 -3.70 -9.34 -40.94
C VAL A 175 -4.44 -8.11 -40.42
N VAL A 176 -3.98 -7.53 -39.30
CA VAL A 176 -4.55 -6.29 -38.75
C VAL A 176 -4.28 -5.13 -39.71
N GLU A 177 -3.05 -4.98 -40.19
CA GLU A 177 -2.69 -3.92 -41.14
C GLU A 177 -3.52 -3.99 -42.44
N ILE A 178 -3.82 -5.19 -42.95
CA ILE A 178 -4.70 -5.36 -44.12
C ILE A 178 -6.12 -4.85 -43.82
N LYS A 179 -6.67 -5.21 -42.65
CA LYS A 179 -8.01 -4.74 -42.24
C LYS A 179 -8.06 -3.23 -42.09
N ASP A 180 -7.07 -2.64 -41.43
CA ASP A 180 -7.00 -1.17 -41.26
C ASP A 180 -6.98 -0.45 -42.62
N ARG A 181 -6.30 -1.02 -43.62
CA ARG A 181 -6.27 -0.46 -44.99
C ARG A 181 -7.60 -0.62 -45.72
N MET A 182 -8.32 -1.72 -45.51
CA MET A 182 -9.68 -1.89 -46.04
C MET A 182 -10.65 -0.90 -45.39
N ASP A 183 -10.60 -0.76 -44.07
CA ASP A 183 -11.44 0.16 -43.31
C ASP A 183 -11.17 1.60 -43.73
N PHE A 184 -9.89 1.97 -43.95
CA PHE A 184 -9.54 3.28 -44.50
C PHE A 184 -10.17 3.53 -45.88
N LEU A 185 -10.21 2.54 -46.78
CA LEU A 185 -10.87 2.70 -48.08
C LEU A 185 -12.38 2.86 -47.95
N ASP A 186 -12.99 2.23 -46.95
CA ASP A 186 -14.42 2.36 -46.66
C ASP A 186 -14.74 3.74 -46.06
N GLU A 187 -13.91 4.26 -45.16
CA GLU A 187 -13.99 5.64 -44.67
C GLU A 187 -13.85 6.64 -45.83
N MET A 188 -12.83 6.48 -46.68
CA MET A 188 -12.64 7.35 -47.84
C MET A 188 -13.78 7.22 -48.87
N SER A 189 -14.47 6.09 -48.92
CA SER A 189 -15.67 5.91 -49.73
C SER A 189 -16.85 6.71 -49.18
N ALA A 190 -17.03 6.72 -47.86
CA ALA A 190 -18.04 7.54 -47.19
C ALA A 190 -17.82 9.04 -47.43
N PHE A 191 -16.56 9.47 -47.53
CA PHE A 191 -16.20 10.85 -47.90
C PHE A 191 -16.20 11.12 -49.41
N GLY A 192 -16.54 10.15 -50.26
CA GLY A 192 -16.55 10.29 -51.72
C GLY A 192 -15.16 10.41 -52.37
N LYS A 193 -14.08 10.19 -51.60
CA LYS A 193 -12.69 10.32 -52.03
C LYS A 193 -12.02 9.00 -52.39
N ARG A 194 -12.74 7.87 -52.35
CA ARG A 194 -12.21 6.51 -52.63
C ARG A 194 -11.32 6.45 -53.87
N LYS A 195 -11.75 7.02 -55.00
CA LYS A 195 -11.01 6.95 -56.29
C LYS A 195 -9.59 7.53 -56.23
N LEU A 196 -9.33 8.48 -55.32
CA LEU A 196 -8.01 9.09 -55.16
C LEU A 196 -7.01 8.16 -54.47
N TYR A 197 -7.50 7.30 -53.58
CA TYR A 197 -6.66 6.45 -52.74
C TYR A 197 -6.70 4.98 -53.15
N GLN A 198 -7.72 4.55 -53.88
CA GLN A 198 -7.98 3.17 -54.27
C GLN A 198 -6.73 2.45 -54.77
N ASN A 199 -6.09 2.95 -55.81
CA ASN A 199 -4.93 2.29 -56.43
C ASN A 199 -3.72 2.19 -55.47
N ILE A 200 -3.53 3.18 -54.60
CA ILE A 200 -2.41 3.21 -53.65
C ILE A 200 -2.64 2.16 -52.57
N ILE A 201 -3.84 2.15 -51.99
CA ILE A 201 -4.18 1.23 -50.91
C ILE A 201 -4.29 -0.21 -51.42
N GLU A 202 -4.84 -0.44 -52.61
CA GLU A 202 -4.85 -1.77 -53.24
C GLU A 202 -3.42 -2.31 -53.46
N ALA A 203 -2.47 -1.44 -53.81
CA ALA A 203 -1.07 -1.82 -53.94
C ALA A 203 -0.42 -2.17 -52.59
N GLU A 204 -0.73 -1.43 -51.53
CA GLU A 204 -0.29 -1.72 -50.17
C GLU A 204 -0.90 -3.03 -49.62
N ILE A 205 -2.21 -3.24 -49.82
CA ILE A 205 -2.89 -4.50 -49.48
C ILE A 205 -2.23 -5.66 -50.23
N SER A 206 -1.95 -5.49 -51.52
CA SER A 206 -1.25 -6.51 -52.32
C SER A 206 0.16 -6.78 -51.80
N GLN A 207 0.89 -5.76 -51.34
CA GLN A 207 2.19 -5.94 -50.71
C GLN A 207 2.08 -6.74 -49.41
N LYS A 208 1.08 -6.44 -48.57
CA LYS A 208 0.85 -7.12 -47.29
C LYS A 208 0.37 -8.56 -47.45
N ILE A 209 -0.45 -8.86 -48.46
CA ILE A 209 -0.83 -10.23 -48.80
C ILE A 209 0.40 -11.06 -49.19
N ARG A 210 1.32 -10.50 -50.00
CA ARG A 210 2.57 -11.20 -50.34
C ARG A 210 3.47 -11.44 -49.13
N GLU A 211 3.53 -10.49 -48.20
CA GLU A 211 4.23 -10.65 -46.92
C GLU A 211 3.62 -11.82 -46.12
N LEU A 212 2.29 -11.86 -46.03
CA LEU A 212 1.55 -12.92 -45.34
C LEU A 212 1.80 -14.30 -45.95
N GLU A 213 1.78 -14.41 -47.29
CA GLU A 213 2.11 -15.65 -48.00
C GLU A 213 3.55 -16.11 -47.76
N LEU A 214 4.49 -15.18 -47.61
CA LEU A 214 5.89 -15.52 -47.34
C LEU A 214 6.03 -16.13 -45.95
N ILE A 215 5.38 -15.52 -44.95
CA ILE A 215 5.35 -16.02 -43.57
C ILE A 215 4.69 -17.41 -43.51
N ASP A 216 3.58 -17.62 -44.23
CA ASP A 216 2.91 -18.92 -44.28
C ASP A 216 3.79 -20.01 -44.94
N LYS A 217 4.51 -19.65 -46.01
CA LYS A 217 5.47 -20.54 -46.68
C LYS A 217 6.65 -20.89 -45.76
N THR A 218 7.17 -19.94 -44.99
CA THR A 218 8.27 -20.21 -44.04
C THR A 218 7.80 -21.07 -42.88
N CYS A 219 6.64 -20.79 -42.28
CA CYS A 219 6.07 -21.60 -41.22
C CYS A 219 5.75 -23.03 -41.69
N SER A 220 5.18 -23.20 -42.89
CA SER A 220 4.89 -24.53 -43.45
C SER A 220 6.14 -25.29 -43.89
N ALA A 221 7.24 -24.61 -44.22
CA ALA A 221 8.54 -25.23 -44.46
C ALA A 221 9.22 -25.65 -43.15
N ASN A 222 9.17 -24.82 -42.10
CA ASN A 222 9.69 -25.17 -40.76
C ASN A 222 9.00 -26.42 -40.21
N LEU A 223 7.68 -26.53 -40.38
CA LEU A 223 6.91 -27.72 -39.98
C LEU A 223 7.25 -29.00 -40.76
N LYS A 224 7.77 -28.90 -41.98
CA LYS A 224 8.20 -30.06 -42.80
C LYS A 224 9.63 -30.52 -42.49
N ASN A 225 10.42 -29.70 -41.80
CA ASN A 225 11.82 -29.97 -41.47
C ASN A 225 12.01 -30.52 -40.04
N GLU A 226 10.95 -30.89 -39.33
CA GLU A 226 11.01 -31.69 -38.10
C GLU A 226 11.10 -33.19 -38.47
N PRO A 227 12.28 -33.83 -38.43
CA PRO A 227 12.37 -35.27 -38.59
C PRO A 227 11.81 -35.94 -37.33
N ASP A 228 10.71 -36.66 -37.53
CA ASP A 228 10.09 -37.61 -36.62
C ASP A 228 11.14 -38.37 -35.80
N ARG A 229 11.35 -37.93 -34.56
CA ARG A 229 12.21 -38.59 -33.58
C ARG A 229 11.33 -39.29 -32.56
N GLY A 230 10.82 -40.44 -32.96
CA GLY A 230 10.59 -41.56 -32.03
C GLY A 230 9.19 -42.16 -32.04
N ALA A 231 9.08 -43.33 -32.67
CA ALA A 231 8.25 -44.41 -32.18
C ALA A 231 9.01 -45.74 -32.32
N GLY A 232 9.75 -46.10 -31.27
CA GLY A 232 10.03 -47.50 -30.99
C GLY A 232 8.79 -48.09 -30.33
N GLU A 233 8.10 -48.99 -31.01
CA GLU A 233 7.21 -49.96 -30.39
C GLU A 233 7.84 -51.35 -30.53
N GLU A 234 8.47 -51.80 -29.43
CA GLU A 234 8.82 -53.19 -29.24
C GLU A 234 7.54 -54.05 -29.20
N MET A 235 7.54 -55.09 -30.03
CA MET A 235 6.54 -56.15 -30.03
C MET A 235 6.71 -57.04 -28.78
N PRO A 236 5.69 -57.24 -27.94
CA PRO A 236 5.76 -58.26 -26.89
C PRO A 236 5.60 -59.66 -27.50
N GLN A 237 6.63 -60.48 -27.35
CA GLN A 237 6.60 -61.90 -27.69
C GLN A 237 5.60 -62.65 -26.80
N LYS A 238 4.75 -63.46 -27.44
CA LYS A 238 3.76 -64.33 -26.79
C LYS A 238 4.46 -65.37 -25.89
N LEU A 239 4.12 -65.34 -24.59
CA LEU A 239 4.23 -66.47 -23.69
C LEU A 239 2.94 -67.29 -23.81
N THR A 240 3.00 -68.48 -24.39
CA THR A 240 1.94 -69.49 -24.26
C THR A 240 2.55 -70.75 -23.68
N ASP A 241 2.58 -70.81 -22.35
CA ASP A 241 2.56 -72.07 -21.62
C ASP A 241 1.08 -72.49 -21.49
N VAL A 242 0.76 -73.68 -21.99
CA VAL A 242 -0.52 -74.37 -21.70
C VAL A 242 -0.16 -75.74 -21.13
N PRO A 243 -0.61 -76.06 -19.90
CA PRO A 243 -0.50 -77.40 -19.35
C PRO A 243 -1.82 -78.16 -19.54
N LEU A 244 -1.72 -79.40 -20.03
CA LEU A 244 -2.33 -80.63 -19.49
C LEU A 244 -1.91 -81.84 -20.34
#